data_AF-A0A249P669-F1
#
_entry.id   AF-A0A249P669-F1
#
_cell.length_a   1.000
_cell.length_b   1.000
_cell.length_c   1.000
_cell.angle_alpha   90.00
_cell.angle_beta   90.00
_cell.angle_gamma   90.00
#
_symmetry.space_group_name_H-M   'P 1'
#
loop_
_entity.id
_entity.type
_entity.pdbx_description
1 polymer ?
#
loop_
_entity_poly.entity_id
_entity_poly.type
_entity_poly.pdbx_seq_one_letter_code
_entity_poly.pdbx_strand_id
1 'polypeptide(L)'
;MVAFSLFLPIGAKADYNSNTAKLEGGDSYSIFNGNGGSAVGKYQITAGTWNQLGYFQYDGSGPKGDWRNYYATDKAKSAGVNSLNDLRYSNAGASLQDRANYELAERNWSSMSSETRGLVGQTINGVEITQDGLLGAAHFLGAGALNDWVASGFDPSVLPASYLSANGFSSYAELQEHLLKRMAAMNGQSFAGLDGTGGLGGDVGGGMYDQTEGFPGIGTKRPVLIREIPPFQGEKATL
;
A
#
# COMPACT_ATOMS: atom_id res chain seq x y z
N MET A 1 -2.52 -8.01 29.74
CA MET A 1 -2.76 -8.88 28.57
C MET A 1 -1.67 -8.55 27.57
N VAL A 2 -0.70 -9.46 27.37
CA VAL A 2 0.49 -9.21 26.55
C VAL A 2 0.07 -9.38 25.09
N ALA A 3 0.17 -8.31 24.30
CA ALA A 3 0.00 -8.39 22.86
C ALA A 3 1.17 -9.21 22.28
N PHE A 4 0.88 -10.44 21.87
CA PHE A 4 1.79 -11.21 21.03
C PHE A 4 1.84 -10.50 19.67
N SER A 5 2.89 -9.72 19.43
CA SER A 5 3.32 -9.43 18.06
C SER A 5 3.66 -10.79 17.44
N LEU A 6 2.75 -11.32 16.62
CA LEU A 6 3.10 -12.43 15.73
C LEU A 6 4.16 -11.91 14.76
N PHE A 7 5.42 -12.16 15.10
CA PHE A 7 6.49 -12.11 14.13
C PHE A 7 6.14 -13.10 13.02
N LEU A 8 5.87 -12.58 11.81
CA LEU A 8 5.74 -13.43 10.64
C LEU A 8 7.02 -14.26 10.49
N PRO A 9 6.93 -15.59 10.28
CA PRO A 9 8.10 -16.42 10.08
C PRO A 9 8.94 -15.91 8.90
N ILE A 10 10.26 -16.11 8.96
CA ILE A 10 11.23 -15.60 7.96
C ILE A 10 10.86 -16.00 6.51
N GLY A 11 10.25 -17.18 6.32
CA GLY A 11 9.72 -17.62 5.02
C GLY A 11 8.57 -16.76 4.50
N ALA A 12 7.56 -16.52 5.34
CA ALA A 12 6.44 -15.61 4.99
C ALA A 12 6.91 -14.18 4.72
N LYS A 13 8.00 -13.75 5.36
CA LYS A 13 8.66 -12.49 5.03
C LYS A 13 9.19 -12.51 3.59
N ALA A 14 10.00 -13.49 3.19
CA ALA A 14 10.60 -13.52 1.84
C ALA A 14 9.55 -13.49 0.71
N ASP A 15 8.44 -14.22 0.91
CA ASP A 15 7.35 -14.30 -0.06
C ASP A 15 6.62 -12.95 -0.22
N TYR A 16 6.33 -12.26 0.89
CA TYR A 16 5.70 -10.93 0.84
C TYR A 16 6.52 -9.90 0.05
N ASN A 17 7.84 -9.83 0.29
CA ASN A 17 8.70 -8.89 -0.43
C ASN A 17 8.83 -9.29 -1.91
N SER A 18 8.91 -10.58 -2.23
CA SER A 18 8.92 -11.02 -3.64
C SER A 18 7.62 -10.64 -4.35
N ASN A 19 6.47 -10.88 -3.72
CA ASN A 19 5.17 -10.57 -4.31
C ASN A 19 4.94 -9.07 -4.45
N THR A 20 5.30 -8.28 -3.43
CA THR A 20 5.22 -6.81 -3.53
C THR A 20 6.13 -6.28 -4.64
N ALA A 21 7.37 -6.77 -4.73
CA ALA A 21 8.31 -6.31 -5.76
C ALA A 21 7.80 -6.57 -7.19
N LYS A 22 7.22 -7.75 -7.45
CA LYS A 22 6.61 -8.07 -8.75
C LYS A 22 5.51 -7.09 -9.17
N LEU A 23 4.75 -6.57 -8.20
CA LEU A 23 3.67 -5.61 -8.42
C LEU A 23 4.13 -4.15 -8.48
N GLU A 24 5.34 -3.85 -8.01
CA GLU A 24 5.84 -2.48 -7.86
C GLU A 24 6.96 -2.18 -8.86
N GLY A 25 8.22 -2.26 -8.42
CA GLY A 25 9.40 -1.87 -9.20
C GLY A 25 10.16 -3.03 -9.87
N GLY A 26 9.64 -4.26 -9.77
CA GLY A 26 10.37 -5.47 -10.13
C GLY A 26 11.61 -5.63 -9.23
N ASP A 27 12.69 -6.21 -9.75
CA ASP A 27 13.95 -6.38 -8.99
C ASP A 27 14.87 -5.15 -8.96
N SER A 28 14.38 -3.98 -9.39
CA SER A 28 15.20 -2.76 -9.46
C SER A 28 15.13 -1.90 -8.20
N TYR A 29 16.19 -1.91 -7.40
CA TYR A 29 16.37 -0.99 -6.26
C TYR A 29 16.60 0.46 -6.67
N SER A 30 16.93 0.71 -7.93
CA SER A 30 17.33 2.05 -8.42
C SER A 30 16.23 2.82 -9.13
N ILE A 31 15.12 2.17 -9.48
CA ILE A 31 14.02 2.80 -10.21
C ILE A 31 13.43 3.97 -9.43
N PHE A 32 13.02 5.02 -10.12
CA PHE A 32 12.45 6.20 -9.49
C PHE A 32 11.33 6.76 -10.36
N ASN A 33 10.12 6.81 -9.80
CA ASN A 33 8.99 7.43 -10.47
C ASN A 33 8.99 8.95 -10.18
N GLY A 34 9.78 9.68 -10.96
CA GLY A 34 9.92 11.14 -10.84
C GLY A 34 8.88 11.96 -11.62
N ASN A 35 8.06 11.33 -12.48
CA ASN A 35 7.06 12.02 -13.30
C ASN A 35 5.78 12.31 -12.50
N GLY A 36 5.90 13.17 -11.50
CA GLY A 36 4.82 13.58 -10.60
C GLY A 36 4.57 12.63 -9.42
N GLY A 37 5.40 11.60 -9.26
CA GLY A 37 5.47 10.74 -8.08
C GLY A 37 6.73 11.02 -7.24
N SER A 38 6.85 10.32 -6.11
CA SER A 38 8.07 10.29 -5.29
C SER A 38 8.49 8.87 -4.91
N ALA A 39 7.87 7.87 -5.55
CA ALA A 39 8.09 6.46 -5.30
C ALA A 39 9.49 6.04 -5.77
N VAL A 40 10.21 5.32 -4.93
CA VAL A 40 11.58 4.90 -5.21
C VAL A 40 11.77 3.40 -4.94
N GLY A 41 12.56 2.80 -5.82
CA GLY A 41 13.16 1.49 -5.65
C GLY A 41 12.19 0.32 -5.78
N LYS A 42 12.64 -0.84 -5.33
CA LYS A 42 12.01 -2.15 -5.58
C LYS A 42 10.53 -2.20 -5.18
N TYR A 43 10.19 -1.49 -4.10
CA TYR A 43 8.86 -1.49 -3.50
C TYR A 43 8.06 -0.20 -3.75
N GLN A 44 8.62 0.73 -4.55
CA GLN A 44 7.98 2.00 -4.91
C GLN A 44 7.46 2.81 -3.70
N ILE A 45 8.21 2.80 -2.59
CA ILE A 45 7.85 3.54 -1.37
C ILE A 45 8.04 5.05 -1.62
N THR A 46 7.01 5.84 -1.32
CA THR A 46 7.03 7.31 -1.54
C THR A 46 7.87 8.06 -0.50
N ALA A 47 8.33 9.27 -0.83
CA ALA A 47 9.09 10.12 0.10
C ALA A 47 8.36 10.38 1.43
N GLY A 48 7.05 10.58 1.36
CA GLY A 48 6.20 10.75 2.55
C GLY A 48 6.19 9.51 3.44
N THR A 49 6.18 8.31 2.86
CA THR A 49 6.26 7.05 3.61
C THR A 49 7.63 6.84 4.21
N TRP A 50 8.70 7.10 3.46
CA TRP A 50 10.08 7.07 3.99
C TRP A 50 10.26 7.99 5.19
N ASN A 51 9.56 9.14 5.18
CA ASN A 51 9.49 10.04 6.31
C ASN A 51 8.70 9.50 7.49
N GLN A 52 7.51 8.96 7.26
CA GLN A 52 6.74 8.33 8.33
C GLN A 52 7.50 7.15 8.97
N LEU A 53 8.26 6.39 8.18
CA LEU A 53 9.15 5.32 8.67
C LEU A 53 10.38 5.86 9.44
N GLY A 54 10.64 7.16 9.38
CA GLY A 54 11.69 7.85 10.12
C GLY A 54 13.07 7.75 9.48
N TYR A 55 13.20 7.30 8.23
CA TYR A 55 14.48 7.18 7.54
C TYR A 55 14.90 8.46 6.82
N PHE A 56 13.93 9.25 6.34
CA PHE A 56 14.19 10.54 5.69
C PHE A 56 13.32 11.61 6.32
N GLN A 57 13.86 12.78 6.61
CA GLN A 57 13.09 13.87 7.20
C GLN A 57 12.84 14.94 6.16
N TYR A 58 11.59 15.37 6.05
CA TYR A 58 11.21 16.53 5.26
C TYR A 58 11.69 17.80 5.96
N ASP A 59 12.34 18.70 5.24
CA ASP A 59 12.96 19.91 5.79
C ASP A 59 11.96 21.05 6.06
N GLY A 60 10.69 20.88 5.65
CA GLY A 60 9.64 21.88 5.84
C GLY A 60 9.46 22.83 4.66
N SER A 61 10.28 22.72 3.61
CA SER A 61 10.30 23.63 2.47
C SER A 61 9.87 22.95 1.17
N GLY A 62 9.16 23.68 0.30
CA GLY A 62 8.79 23.21 -1.04
C GLY A 62 7.68 22.15 -1.10
N PRO A 63 7.59 21.38 -2.21
CA PRO A 63 6.64 20.29 -2.34
C PRO A 63 7.09 19.00 -1.65
N LYS A 64 6.17 18.29 -0.98
CA LYS A 64 6.44 17.00 -0.31
C LYS A 64 6.77 15.84 -1.27
N GLY A 65 6.47 15.97 -2.56
CA GLY A 65 6.83 14.97 -3.57
C GLY A 65 8.27 15.12 -4.08
N ASP A 66 8.97 16.18 -3.71
CA ASP A 66 10.31 16.47 -4.20
C ASP A 66 11.36 16.05 -3.17
N TRP A 67 12.16 15.05 -3.54
CA TRP A 67 13.22 14.49 -2.70
C TRP A 67 14.34 15.47 -2.36
N ARG A 68 14.46 16.61 -3.08
CA ARG A 68 15.41 17.68 -2.72
C ARG A 68 15.10 18.30 -1.36
N ASN A 69 13.87 18.19 -0.89
CA ASN A 69 13.41 18.73 0.38
C ASN A 69 13.48 17.69 1.52
N TYR A 70 14.23 16.60 1.32
CA TYR A 70 14.39 15.52 2.30
C TYR A 70 15.86 15.24 2.56
N TYR A 71 16.18 14.88 3.79
CA TYR A 71 17.52 14.46 4.20
C TYR A 71 17.49 13.17 4.99
N ALA A 72 18.54 12.36 4.90
CA ALA A 72 18.67 11.12 5.65
C ALA A 72 18.77 11.39 7.16
N THR A 73 17.95 10.71 7.95
CA THR A 73 18.01 10.76 9.41
C THR A 73 19.12 9.84 9.93
N ASP A 74 19.38 9.88 11.24
CA ASP A 74 20.33 8.96 11.88
C ASP A 74 19.88 7.48 11.75
N LYS A 75 18.57 7.23 11.61
CA LYS A 75 18.02 5.88 11.35
C LYS A 75 18.44 5.35 9.98
N ALA A 76 18.52 6.21 8.96
CA ALA A 76 19.02 5.81 7.64
C ALA A 76 20.56 5.72 7.61
N LYS A 77 21.25 6.68 8.23
CA LYS A 77 22.72 6.69 8.29
C LYS A 77 23.28 5.48 9.04
N SER A 78 22.63 5.07 10.13
CA SER A 78 22.99 3.83 10.84
C SER A 78 22.79 2.55 10.01
N ALA A 79 21.99 2.62 8.95
CA ALA A 79 21.84 1.57 7.95
C ALA A 79 22.80 1.72 6.76
N GLY A 80 23.73 2.69 6.80
CA GLY A 80 24.67 2.97 5.71
C GLY A 80 24.11 3.83 4.58
N VAL A 81 22.97 4.49 4.77
CA VAL A 81 22.30 5.31 3.74
C VAL A 81 22.32 6.78 4.15
N ASN A 82 23.10 7.60 3.45
CA ASN A 82 23.27 9.03 3.77
C ASN A 82 22.50 9.95 2.80
N SER A 83 22.00 9.41 1.69
CA SER A 83 21.32 10.18 0.65
C SER A 83 20.31 9.34 -0.12
N LEU A 84 19.47 9.99 -0.94
CA LEU A 84 18.62 9.29 -1.92
C LEU A 84 19.47 8.47 -2.91
N ASN A 85 20.67 8.96 -3.25
CA ASN A 85 21.56 8.25 -4.15
C ASN A 85 22.05 6.93 -3.52
N ASP A 86 22.42 6.95 -2.23
CA ASP A 86 22.78 5.75 -1.49
C ASP A 86 21.59 4.79 -1.41
N LEU A 87 20.38 5.31 -1.15
CA LEU A 87 19.16 4.50 -1.10
C LEU A 87 18.94 3.73 -2.41
N ARG A 88 19.23 4.35 -3.56
CA ARG A 88 18.95 3.80 -4.91
C ARG A 88 20.04 2.91 -5.47
N TYR A 89 21.30 3.19 -5.14
CA TYR A 89 22.43 2.62 -5.90
C TYR A 89 23.45 1.87 -5.03
N SER A 90 23.25 1.78 -3.72
CA SER A 90 24.17 1.05 -2.83
C SER A 90 23.57 -0.26 -2.29
N ASN A 91 24.44 -1.19 -1.88
CA ASN A 91 24.04 -2.42 -1.20
C ASN A 91 23.32 -2.14 0.13
N ALA A 92 23.76 -1.09 0.84
CA ALA A 92 23.10 -0.60 2.04
C ALA A 92 21.68 -0.09 1.74
N GLY A 93 21.53 0.63 0.62
CA GLY A 93 20.25 1.06 0.09
C GLY A 93 19.31 -0.09 -0.21
N ALA A 94 19.79 -1.12 -0.93
CA ALA A 94 19.00 -2.32 -1.22
C ALA A 94 18.50 -3.01 0.06
N SER A 95 19.41 -3.25 1.01
CA SER A 95 19.07 -3.86 2.31
C SER A 95 18.08 -3.00 3.10
N LEU A 96 18.21 -1.67 3.03
CA LEU A 96 17.29 -0.74 3.68
C LEU A 96 15.89 -0.77 3.06
N GLN A 97 15.79 -0.87 1.74
CA GLN A 97 14.51 -0.99 1.05
C GLN A 97 13.76 -2.26 1.44
N ASP A 98 14.45 -3.41 1.48
CA ASP A 98 13.85 -4.69 1.91
C ASP A 98 13.29 -4.60 3.33
N ARG A 99 14.09 -4.03 4.25
CA ARG A 99 13.69 -3.83 5.65
C ARG A 99 12.53 -2.84 5.79
N ALA A 100 12.57 -1.73 5.06
CA ALA A 100 11.54 -0.70 5.13
C ALA A 100 10.19 -1.20 4.62
N ASN A 101 10.18 -2.08 3.60
CA ASN A 101 8.95 -2.70 3.12
C ASN A 101 8.28 -3.56 4.20
N TYR A 102 9.05 -4.35 4.96
CA TYR A 102 8.52 -5.09 6.11
C TYR A 102 8.02 -4.17 7.22
N GLU A 103 8.77 -3.12 7.55
CA GLU A 103 8.35 -2.18 8.60
C GLU A 103 7.03 -1.48 8.21
N LEU A 104 6.87 -1.17 6.91
CA LEU A 104 5.61 -0.64 6.38
C LEU A 104 4.47 -1.66 6.50
N ALA A 105 4.71 -2.92 6.13
CA ALA A 105 3.73 -3.99 6.25
C ALA A 105 3.28 -4.21 7.71
N GLU A 106 4.23 -4.28 8.65
CA GLU A 106 3.96 -4.42 10.08
C GLU A 106 3.14 -3.23 10.62
N ARG A 107 3.48 -2.01 10.21
CA ARG A 107 2.70 -0.80 10.56
C ARG A 107 1.30 -0.83 9.96
N ASN A 108 1.17 -1.21 8.69
CA ASN A 108 -0.13 -1.35 8.03
C ASN A 108 -1.00 -2.36 8.75
N TRP A 109 -0.49 -3.57 9.01
CA TRP A 109 -1.20 -4.61 9.76
C TRP A 109 -1.67 -4.12 11.13
N SER A 110 -0.80 -3.46 11.88
CA SER A 110 -1.13 -2.94 13.21
C SER A 110 -2.19 -1.81 13.18
N SER A 111 -2.30 -1.11 12.04
CA SER A 111 -3.25 -0.01 11.85
C SER A 111 -4.59 -0.47 11.25
N MET A 112 -4.69 -1.73 10.80
CA MET A 112 -5.95 -2.30 10.31
C MET A 112 -6.91 -2.54 11.47
N SER A 113 -8.19 -2.25 11.24
CA SER A 113 -9.25 -2.54 12.21
C SER A 113 -9.37 -4.05 12.46
N SER A 114 -10.04 -4.43 13.55
CA SER A 114 -10.38 -5.84 13.79
C SER A 114 -11.28 -6.41 12.69
N GLU A 115 -12.16 -5.59 12.12
CA GLU A 115 -13.03 -5.93 11.02
C GLU A 115 -12.22 -6.27 9.75
N THR A 116 -11.32 -5.38 9.33
CA THR A 116 -10.43 -5.60 8.18
C THR A 116 -9.60 -6.87 8.36
N ARG A 117 -8.98 -7.08 9.54
CA ARG A 117 -8.19 -8.28 9.80
C ARG A 117 -9.04 -9.55 9.90
N GLY A 118 -10.30 -9.42 10.31
CA GLY A 118 -11.27 -10.51 10.39
C GLY A 118 -11.72 -11.06 9.03
N LEU A 119 -11.40 -10.38 7.93
CA LEU A 119 -11.68 -10.85 6.57
C LEU A 119 -10.80 -12.02 6.14
N VAL A 120 -9.66 -12.27 6.81
CA VAL A 120 -8.73 -13.35 6.42
C VAL A 120 -9.46 -14.70 6.43
N GLY A 121 -9.36 -15.42 5.31
CA GLY A 121 -10.02 -16.71 5.06
C GLY A 121 -11.43 -16.59 4.44
N GLN A 122 -11.96 -15.37 4.25
CA GLN A 122 -13.23 -15.13 3.57
C GLN A 122 -13.02 -14.95 2.07
N THR A 123 -14.05 -15.20 1.26
CA THR A 123 -14.04 -14.89 -0.17
C THR A 123 -14.90 -13.67 -0.45
N ILE A 124 -14.33 -12.66 -1.11
CA ILE A 124 -15.00 -11.40 -1.44
C ILE A 124 -14.83 -11.17 -2.93
N ASN A 125 -15.95 -11.04 -3.66
CA ASN A 125 -15.97 -10.89 -5.12
C ASN A 125 -15.08 -11.93 -5.83
N GLY A 126 -15.12 -13.18 -5.38
CA GLY A 126 -14.33 -14.28 -5.97
C GLY A 126 -12.84 -14.31 -5.59
N VAL A 127 -12.37 -13.39 -4.73
CA VAL A 127 -10.99 -13.36 -4.22
C VAL A 127 -10.96 -13.88 -2.79
N GLU A 128 -10.13 -14.87 -2.48
CA GLU A 128 -9.88 -15.26 -1.10
C GLU A 128 -8.99 -14.22 -0.43
N ILE A 129 -9.50 -13.64 0.65
CA ILE A 129 -8.78 -12.64 1.41
C ILE A 129 -7.75 -13.34 2.28
N THR A 130 -6.50 -12.99 2.04
CA THR A 130 -5.36 -13.42 2.85
C THR A 130 -4.72 -12.23 3.54
N GLN A 131 -3.88 -12.49 4.52
CA GLN A 131 -3.08 -11.44 5.15
C GLN A 131 -2.23 -10.68 4.11
N ASP A 132 -1.58 -11.39 3.18
CA ASP A 132 -0.74 -10.78 2.15
C ASP A 132 -1.57 -9.97 1.14
N GLY A 133 -2.79 -10.43 0.82
CA GLY A 133 -3.75 -9.66 0.04
C GLY A 133 -4.07 -8.32 0.70
N LEU A 134 -4.48 -8.34 1.97
CA LEU A 134 -4.77 -7.12 2.73
C LEU A 134 -3.55 -6.19 2.85
N LEU A 135 -2.36 -6.74 3.06
CA LEU A 135 -1.11 -5.98 3.09
C LEU A 135 -0.78 -5.37 1.72
N GLY A 136 -1.07 -6.07 0.62
CA GLY A 136 -0.97 -5.55 -0.73
C GLY A 136 -1.88 -4.36 -0.97
N ALA A 137 -3.16 -4.49 -0.60
CA ALA A 137 -4.11 -3.39 -0.71
C ALA A 137 -3.72 -2.21 0.18
N ALA A 138 -3.27 -2.46 1.41
CA ALA A 138 -2.80 -1.42 2.32
C ALA A 138 -1.47 -0.78 1.88
N HIS A 139 -0.61 -1.50 1.16
CA HIS A 139 0.60 -0.91 0.55
C HIS A 139 0.23 0.15 -0.48
N PHE A 140 -0.81 -0.12 -1.28
CA PHE A 140 -1.31 0.79 -2.31
C PHE A 140 -2.16 1.93 -1.76
N LEU A 141 -3.14 1.63 -0.91
CA LEU A 141 -4.12 2.61 -0.38
C LEU A 141 -3.65 3.34 0.89
N GLY A 142 -2.81 2.68 1.68
CA GLY A 142 -2.67 2.93 3.12
C GLY A 142 -3.75 2.20 3.94
N ALA A 143 -3.38 1.72 5.13
CA ALA A 143 -4.29 0.96 6.01
C ALA A 143 -5.56 1.71 6.44
N GLY A 144 -5.49 3.04 6.59
CA GLY A 144 -6.66 3.85 6.96
C GLY A 144 -7.73 3.87 5.86
N ALA A 145 -7.32 4.08 4.60
CA ALA A 145 -8.21 4.04 3.46
C ALA A 145 -8.74 2.61 3.20
N LEU A 146 -7.94 1.58 3.47
CA LEU A 146 -8.41 0.20 3.45
C LEU A 146 -9.51 -0.04 4.49
N ASN A 147 -9.34 0.46 5.72
CA ASN A 147 -10.38 0.36 6.75
C ASN A 147 -11.67 1.08 6.33
N ASP A 148 -11.55 2.29 5.77
CA ASP A 148 -12.71 3.06 5.28
C ASP A 148 -13.46 2.28 4.17
N TRP A 149 -12.73 1.65 3.25
CA TRP A 149 -13.29 0.82 2.17
C TRP A 149 -13.92 -0.48 2.68
N VAL A 150 -13.33 -1.13 3.69
CA VAL A 150 -13.93 -2.32 4.32
C VAL A 150 -15.22 -1.94 5.06
N ALA A 151 -15.17 -0.89 5.89
CA ALA A 151 -16.31 -0.44 6.69
C ALA A 151 -17.49 0.07 5.84
N SER A 152 -17.24 0.45 4.57
CA SER A 152 -18.29 0.81 3.62
C SER A 152 -18.94 -0.39 2.93
N GLY A 153 -18.53 -1.63 3.25
CA GLY A 153 -18.96 -2.82 2.52
C GLY A 153 -18.32 -2.93 1.14
N PHE A 154 -17.05 -2.51 1.00
CA PHE A 154 -16.27 -2.55 -0.24
C PHE A 154 -16.74 -1.59 -1.33
N ASP A 155 -17.41 -0.48 -0.95
CA ASP A 155 -17.77 0.59 -1.88
C ASP A 155 -16.52 1.46 -2.17
N PRO A 156 -15.96 1.44 -3.39
CA PRO A 156 -14.80 2.26 -3.75
C PRO A 156 -15.08 3.76 -3.74
N SER A 157 -16.36 4.20 -3.78
CA SER A 157 -16.73 5.61 -3.84
C SER A 157 -16.43 6.40 -2.54
N VAL A 158 -16.19 5.69 -1.43
CA VAL A 158 -15.77 6.29 -0.15
C VAL A 158 -14.31 6.76 -0.19
N LEU A 159 -13.53 6.25 -1.15
CA LEU A 159 -12.15 6.68 -1.35
C LEU A 159 -12.13 8.05 -2.03
N PRO A 160 -11.17 8.93 -1.71
CA PRO A 160 -11.10 10.24 -2.36
C PRO A 160 -10.87 10.13 -3.88
N ALA A 161 -11.55 10.96 -4.68
CA ALA A 161 -11.38 11.00 -6.14
C ALA A 161 -9.92 11.25 -6.59
N SER A 162 -9.08 11.80 -5.71
CA SER A 162 -7.63 11.93 -5.96
C SER A 162 -6.92 10.59 -6.13
N TYR A 163 -7.47 9.48 -5.62
CA TYR A 163 -6.93 8.13 -5.80
C TYR A 163 -7.06 7.68 -7.27
N LEU A 164 -8.10 8.12 -7.96
CA LEU A 164 -8.28 7.86 -9.39
C LEU A 164 -7.23 8.63 -10.19
N SER A 165 -7.24 9.95 -10.06
CA SER A 165 -6.41 10.84 -10.89
C SER A 165 -4.90 10.64 -10.65
N ALA A 166 -4.48 10.34 -9.42
CA ALA A 166 -3.08 10.14 -9.14
C ALA A 166 -2.56 8.72 -9.44
N ASN A 167 -3.43 7.79 -9.86
CA ASN A 167 -3.06 6.48 -10.41
C ASN A 167 -3.48 6.27 -11.88
N GLY A 168 -4.08 7.28 -12.51
CA GLY A 168 -4.52 7.18 -13.89
C GLY A 168 -5.79 6.36 -14.11
N PHE A 169 -6.55 6.03 -13.05
CA PHE A 169 -7.83 5.36 -13.20
C PHE A 169 -8.91 6.32 -13.69
N SER A 170 -9.76 5.83 -14.59
CA SER A 170 -10.88 6.55 -15.18
C SER A 170 -12.17 6.42 -14.36
N SER A 171 -12.25 5.45 -13.43
CA SER A 171 -13.45 5.22 -12.62
C SER A 171 -13.16 4.49 -11.30
N TYR A 172 -14.12 4.55 -10.35
CA TYR A 172 -14.07 3.75 -9.13
C TYR A 172 -14.22 2.25 -9.39
N ALA A 173 -14.86 1.84 -10.48
CA ALA A 173 -14.93 0.43 -10.87
C ALA A 173 -13.54 -0.10 -11.27
N GLU A 174 -12.77 0.70 -12.00
CA GLU A 174 -11.38 0.38 -12.36
C GLU A 174 -10.48 0.31 -11.11
N LEU A 175 -10.67 1.24 -10.16
CA LEU A 175 -10.00 1.17 -8.86
C LEU A 175 -10.37 -0.10 -8.08
N GLN A 176 -11.66 -0.45 -8.02
CA GLN A 176 -12.14 -1.65 -7.34
C GLN A 176 -11.52 -2.92 -7.94
N GLU A 177 -11.56 -3.03 -9.27
CA GLU A 177 -10.96 -4.15 -9.99
C GLU A 177 -9.46 -4.24 -9.71
N HIS A 178 -8.74 -3.11 -9.75
CA HIS A 178 -7.33 -3.07 -9.43
C HIS A 178 -7.03 -3.54 -8.00
N LEU A 179 -7.83 -3.11 -7.01
CA LEU A 179 -7.67 -3.55 -5.62
C LEU A 179 -7.85 -5.07 -5.47
N LEU A 180 -8.89 -5.64 -6.09
CA LEU A 180 -9.15 -7.08 -6.04
C LEU A 180 -8.05 -7.88 -6.77
N LYS A 181 -7.62 -7.43 -7.96
CA LYS A 181 -6.49 -8.01 -8.70
C LYS A 181 -5.22 -8.01 -7.87
N ARG A 182 -4.92 -6.88 -7.21
CA ARG A 182 -3.74 -6.73 -6.37
C ARG A 182 -3.79 -7.68 -5.17
N MET A 183 -4.93 -7.78 -4.49
CA MET A 183 -5.09 -8.71 -3.37
C MET A 183 -4.90 -10.17 -3.80
N ALA A 184 -5.45 -10.56 -4.95
CA ALA A 184 -5.26 -11.90 -5.51
C ALA A 184 -3.81 -12.14 -5.95
N ALA A 185 -3.15 -11.18 -6.59
CA ALA A 185 -1.77 -11.37 -7.04
C ALA A 185 -0.80 -11.57 -5.86
N MET A 186 -1.07 -10.94 -4.71
CA MET A 186 -0.23 -11.04 -3.52
C MET A 186 -0.20 -12.42 -2.86
N ASN A 187 -1.21 -13.27 -3.09
CA ASN A 187 -1.25 -14.65 -2.58
C ASN A 187 -1.17 -15.70 -3.70
N GLY A 188 -0.77 -15.29 -4.91
CA GLY A 188 -0.63 -16.17 -6.07
C GLY A 188 -1.95 -16.61 -6.70
N GLN A 189 -3.07 -15.98 -6.34
CA GLN A 189 -4.37 -16.17 -6.99
C GLN A 189 -4.49 -15.33 -8.26
N SER A 190 -5.31 -15.82 -9.20
CA SER A 190 -5.72 -15.06 -10.38
C SER A 190 -7.14 -14.54 -10.19
N PHE A 191 -7.36 -13.23 -10.41
CA PHE A 191 -8.69 -12.64 -10.43
C PHE A 191 -9.09 -12.31 -11.88
N ALA A 192 -10.18 -12.90 -12.36
CA ALA A 192 -10.61 -12.81 -13.77
C ALA A 192 -11.42 -11.53 -14.10
N GLY A 193 -11.57 -10.62 -13.14
CA GLY A 193 -12.37 -9.40 -13.28
C GLY A 193 -13.78 -9.55 -12.69
N LEU A 194 -14.50 -8.43 -12.60
CA LEU A 194 -15.88 -8.37 -12.11
C LEU A 194 -16.88 -8.74 -13.22
N ASP A 195 -16.63 -9.83 -13.96
CA ASP A 195 -17.58 -10.26 -14.99
C ASP A 195 -18.96 -10.52 -14.36
N GLY A 196 -20.01 -10.08 -15.05
CA GLY A 196 -21.40 -10.05 -14.56
C GLY A 196 -22.05 -11.40 -14.30
N THR A 197 -21.28 -12.48 -14.08
CA THR A 197 -21.79 -13.79 -13.64
C THR A 197 -21.40 -14.14 -12.20
N GLY A 198 -20.52 -13.36 -11.56
CA GLY A 198 -20.24 -13.42 -10.13
C GLY A 198 -21.30 -12.65 -9.33
N GLY A 199 -22.47 -13.27 -9.17
CA GLY A 199 -23.67 -12.68 -8.57
C GLY A 199 -23.40 -11.82 -7.33
N LEU A 200 -24.00 -10.63 -7.37
CA LEU A 200 -24.20 -9.72 -6.23
C LEU A 200 -24.91 -10.46 -5.10
N GLY A 201 -24.14 -11.01 -4.17
CA GLY A 201 -24.63 -11.56 -2.91
C GLY A 201 -24.80 -10.46 -1.87
N GLY A 202 -25.76 -9.55 -2.10
CA GLY A 202 -26.10 -8.49 -1.16
C GLY A 202 -26.96 -7.43 -1.83
N ASP A 203 -28.27 -7.54 -1.65
CA ASP A 203 -29.29 -6.64 -2.18
C ASP A 203 -28.91 -5.15 -2.10
N VAL A 204 -28.96 -4.50 -3.26
CA VAL A 204 -29.16 -3.05 -3.37
C VAL A 204 -30.58 -2.71 -2.92
N GLY A 205 -30.71 -2.20 -1.70
CA GLY A 205 -31.90 -1.43 -1.28
C GLY A 205 -32.36 -1.63 0.15
N GLY A 206 -32.09 -0.65 1.02
CA GLY A 206 -32.74 -0.52 2.33
C GLY A 206 -31.85 0.17 3.36
N GLY A 207 -32.20 1.40 3.74
CA GLY A 207 -31.36 2.30 4.52
C GLY A 207 -30.98 1.81 5.92
N MET A 208 -29.80 2.25 6.37
CA MET A 208 -29.42 2.28 7.79
C MET A 208 -28.68 3.60 8.08
N TYR A 209 -29.34 4.70 7.73
CA TYR A 209 -28.99 6.05 8.20
C TYR A 209 -29.48 6.16 9.65
N ASP A 210 -28.66 5.74 10.59
CA ASP A 210 -28.61 6.30 11.95
C ASP A 210 -27.73 5.38 12.80
N GLN A 211 -26.49 5.80 13.03
CA GLN A 211 -25.75 5.69 14.30
C GLN A 211 -24.26 5.84 14.02
N THR A 212 -23.75 7.07 14.15
CA THR A 212 -22.62 7.45 15.01
C THR A 212 -22.13 8.86 14.66
N GLU A 213 -22.98 9.85 14.96
CA GLU A 213 -22.48 11.21 15.21
C GLU A 213 -21.62 11.21 16.48
N GLY A 214 -20.41 11.78 16.42
CA GLY A 214 -19.74 12.30 17.63
C GLY A 214 -18.43 11.67 18.11
N PHE A 215 -17.53 11.20 17.23
CA PHE A 215 -16.16 10.82 17.65
C PHE A 215 -15.06 11.76 17.13
N PRO A 216 -14.29 12.43 18.01
CA PRO A 216 -13.10 13.18 17.62
C PRO A 216 -11.92 12.21 17.49
N GLY A 217 -11.69 11.68 16.29
CA GLY A 217 -10.61 10.74 15.99
C GLY A 217 -9.39 11.42 15.40
N ILE A 218 -8.38 11.68 16.23
CA ILE A 218 -7.07 12.19 15.82
C ILE A 218 -6.41 11.24 14.81
N GLY A 219 -6.39 11.70 13.55
CA GLY A 219 -5.38 11.46 12.50
C GLY A 219 -4.80 10.06 12.28
N THR A 220 -5.14 9.45 11.13
CA THR A 220 -4.16 8.92 10.15
C THR A 220 -4.82 8.68 8.78
N LYS A 221 -5.52 9.68 8.22
CA LYS A 221 -5.72 9.69 6.75
C LYS A 221 -4.38 10.00 6.10
N ARG A 222 -3.63 8.96 5.76
CA ARG A 222 -2.33 9.10 5.08
C ARG A 222 -2.57 9.20 3.58
N PRO A 223 -2.11 10.28 2.91
CA PRO A 223 -1.97 10.29 1.46
C PRO A 223 -0.69 9.53 1.10
N VAL A 224 -0.62 8.23 1.38
CA VAL A 224 0.40 7.38 0.74
C VAL A 224 -0.31 6.72 -0.43
N LEU A 225 -0.33 7.44 -1.53
CA LEU A 225 -0.73 6.88 -2.80
C LEU A 225 0.55 6.53 -3.54
N ILE A 226 0.78 5.25 -3.79
CA ILE A 226 1.82 4.86 -4.75
C ILE A 226 1.25 5.14 -6.12
N ARG A 227 1.74 6.20 -6.75
CA ARG A 227 1.37 6.59 -8.12
C ARG A 227 1.88 5.54 -9.09
N GLU A 228 0.99 4.72 -9.60
CA GLU A 228 1.28 3.69 -10.61
C GLU A 228 0.95 4.20 -12.03
N ILE A 229 1.77 5.10 -12.60
CA ILE A 229 1.57 5.60 -13.99
C ILE A 229 2.57 4.93 -14.96
N PRO A 230 2.11 4.19 -15.99
CA PRO A 230 2.95 3.70 -17.08
C PRO A 230 3.55 4.83 -17.95
N PRO A 231 4.70 4.62 -18.63
CA PRO A 231 5.54 3.42 -18.62
C PRO A 231 6.49 3.41 -17.41
N PHE A 232 6.51 2.31 -16.68
CA PHE A 232 7.47 2.07 -15.61
C PHE A 232 8.85 1.74 -16.20
N GLN A 233 9.92 2.11 -15.51
CA GLN A 233 11.30 1.83 -15.94
C GLN A 233 11.83 0.45 -15.45
N GLY A 234 10.96 -0.56 -15.29
CA GLY A 234 11.31 -1.89 -14.78
C GLY A 234 10.32 -3.00 -15.17
N GLU A 235 10.73 -4.26 -15.06
CA GLU A 235 9.91 -5.45 -15.34
C GLU A 235 8.85 -5.65 -14.24
N LYS A 236 7.66 -5.07 -14.43
CA LYS A 236 6.49 -5.29 -13.56
C LYS A 236 5.63 -6.42 -14.11
N ALA A 237 5.06 -7.24 -13.22
CA ALA A 237 3.99 -8.16 -13.62
C ALA A 237 2.74 -7.36 -14.01
N THR A 238 2.19 -7.60 -15.20
CA THR A 238 0.91 -6.99 -15.61
C THR A 238 -0.21 -7.55 -14.73
N LEU A 239 -0.89 -6.66 -14.01
CA LEU A 239 -2.15 -6.93 -13.31
C LEU A 239 -3.32 -6.93 -14.32
#